data_AF-A0A9D5ZPZ7-F1
#
_entry.id   AF-A0A9D5ZPZ7-F1
#
_cell.length_a   1.000
_cell.length_b   1.000
_cell.length_c   1.000
_cell.angle_alpha   90.00
_cell.angle_beta   90.00
_cell.angle_gamma   90.00
#
_symmetry.space_group_name_H-M   'P 1'
#
loop_
_entity.id
_entity.type
_entity.pdbx_description
1 polymer ?
#
loop_
_entity_poly.entity_id
_entity_poly.type
_entity_poly.pdbx_seq_one_letter_code
_entity_poly.pdbx_strand_id
1 'polypeptide(L)'
;MITYNNIINRFYQKPSRENVETKPFESPSHFSLCLRAILKPIILSFSDKKYREDYATQFDLASRNVEITIETLMKLFLFHPVKNAFVLNTVGNWLHTYFKVQFETKNFEKYYVYTQHDNQIPFYPEEDIMYTYMISQISYVANELAKIFTAKEMNYLASCFVELNNFATYTHNKYQTLMPRFANHNRLTLKVIQHIDKPYNCCPSLHIAYTLLLDNVIEKFFYTNTHKQSKKKTQTFESIRYSSIRMFNSVLYTKQHSILDVAFGMLCSHIVFEKKYKQKFNNLIYIFDDLKKDNPYINYEVIKEIYVEGMELYEKKISFYKQSHEYTNFEHLSLEGISFRETVGDYLIQYGYPKLPIWHIINEGVYFDTVKRNLVG
;
A
#
# COMPACT_ATOMS: atom_id res chain seq x y z
N MET A 1 -28.12 -7.22 -23.21
CA MET A 1 -26.71 -6.78 -23.12
C MET A 1 -26.66 -5.51 -22.28
N ILE A 2 -26.19 -5.59 -21.04
CA ILE A 2 -25.81 -4.38 -20.28
C ILE A 2 -24.43 -4.01 -20.77
N THR A 3 -24.30 -2.90 -21.49
CA THR A 3 -23.02 -2.42 -22.03
C THR A 3 -22.10 -2.00 -20.87
N TYR A 4 -20.80 -2.25 -21.01
CA TYR A 4 -19.75 -1.89 -20.03
C TYR A 4 -19.85 -0.42 -19.57
N ASN A 5 -20.29 0.48 -20.47
CA ASN A 5 -20.53 1.89 -20.20
C ASN A 5 -21.70 2.16 -19.22
N ASN A 6 -22.71 1.29 -19.16
CA ASN A 6 -23.83 1.42 -18.21
C ASN A 6 -23.46 0.96 -16.78
N ILE A 7 -22.42 0.14 -16.63
CA ILE A 7 -21.85 -0.20 -15.31
C ILE A 7 -21.04 1.00 -14.81
N ILE A 8 -20.19 1.57 -15.67
CA ILE A 8 -19.41 2.78 -15.35
C ILE A 8 -20.34 3.94 -14.96
N ASN A 9 -21.35 4.30 -15.76
CA ASN A 9 -22.19 5.45 -15.42
C ASN A 9 -23.05 5.28 -14.15
N ARG A 10 -23.31 4.05 -13.68
CA ARG A 10 -24.05 3.81 -12.42
C ARG A 10 -23.17 3.89 -11.16
N PHE A 11 -21.87 3.60 -11.28
CA PHE A 11 -20.92 3.62 -10.17
C PHE A 11 -20.14 4.95 -10.06
N TYR A 12 -20.22 5.79 -11.09
CA TYR A 12 -19.52 7.09 -11.17
C TYR A 12 -20.43 8.29 -10.88
N GLN A 13 -21.62 8.05 -10.32
CA GLN A 13 -22.22 9.10 -9.51
C GLN A 13 -21.22 9.35 -8.37
N LYS A 14 -20.59 10.54 -8.41
CA LYS A 14 -19.71 11.08 -7.38
C LYS A 14 -20.21 10.53 -6.05
N PRO A 15 -19.49 9.60 -5.36
CA PRO A 15 -19.96 9.15 -4.07
C PRO A 15 -20.13 10.42 -3.27
N SER A 16 -21.37 10.81 -2.99
CA SER A 16 -21.60 11.99 -2.20
C SER A 16 -20.82 11.72 -0.93
N ARG A 17 -19.94 12.65 -0.55
CA ARG A 17 -19.16 12.53 0.70
C ARG A 17 -20.06 12.19 1.90
N GLU A 18 -21.36 12.42 1.75
CA GLU A 18 -22.45 12.18 2.70
C GLU A 18 -22.94 10.72 2.80
N ASN A 19 -22.67 9.82 1.84
CA ASN A 19 -23.32 8.48 1.82
C ASN A 19 -22.40 7.27 2.05
N VAL A 20 -21.07 7.44 2.13
CA VAL A 20 -20.23 6.41 2.74
C VAL A 20 -20.36 6.60 4.25
N GLU A 21 -21.48 6.11 4.81
CA GLU A 21 -21.57 5.85 6.24
C GLU A 21 -20.44 4.86 6.56
N THR A 22 -19.27 5.38 6.91
CA THR A 22 -18.37 4.66 7.80
C THR A 22 -19.22 4.45 9.04
N LYS A 23 -19.89 3.30 9.15
CA LYS A 23 -20.72 2.98 10.31
C LYS A 23 -19.92 3.44 11.51
N PRO A 24 -20.40 4.46 12.27
CA PRO A 24 -19.65 4.97 13.40
C PRO A 24 -19.25 3.74 14.20
N PHE A 25 -17.94 3.56 14.37
CA PHE A 25 -17.39 2.34 14.94
C PHE A 25 -18.23 2.00 16.16
N GLU A 26 -18.82 0.80 16.17
CA GLU A 26 -19.75 0.36 17.23
C GLU A 26 -19.20 0.78 18.59
N SER A 27 -20.09 1.22 19.49
CA SER A 27 -19.71 1.58 20.86
C SER A 27 -18.72 0.56 21.41
N PRO A 28 -17.60 0.99 22.01
CA PRO A 28 -16.54 0.08 22.41
C PRO A 28 -17.12 -1.01 23.32
N SER A 29 -16.82 -2.28 23.02
CA SER A 29 -17.23 -3.38 23.87
C SER A 29 -16.53 -3.29 25.24
N HIS A 30 -17.02 -4.02 26.24
CA HIS A 30 -16.31 -4.13 27.53
C HIS A 30 -14.86 -4.60 27.35
N PHE A 31 -14.60 -5.49 26.39
CA PHE A 31 -13.25 -5.92 26.07
C PHE A 31 -12.40 -4.77 25.51
N SER A 32 -12.94 -3.96 24.59
CA SER A 32 -12.28 -2.74 24.10
C SER A 32 -11.96 -1.76 25.23
N LEU A 33 -12.88 -1.56 26.17
CA LEU A 33 -12.66 -0.68 27.33
C LEU A 33 -11.53 -1.20 28.23
N CYS A 34 -11.48 -2.51 28.48
CA CYS A 34 -10.37 -3.14 29.22
C CYS A 34 -9.04 -2.97 28.50
N LEU A 35 -9.01 -3.23 27.19
CA LEU A 35 -7.82 -3.05 26.36
C LEU A 35 -7.34 -1.58 26.40
N ARG A 36 -8.27 -0.63 26.28
CA ARG A 36 -7.99 0.80 26.38
C ARG A 36 -7.34 1.16 27.72
N ALA A 37 -7.88 0.65 28.82
CA ALA A 37 -7.34 0.88 30.17
C ALA A 37 -5.90 0.36 30.32
N ILE A 38 -5.55 -0.74 29.63
CA ILE A 38 -4.19 -1.31 29.62
C ILE A 38 -3.26 -0.48 28.72
N LEU A 39 -3.70 -0.15 27.50
CA LEU A 39 -2.87 0.54 26.51
C LEU A 39 -2.57 1.99 26.90
N LYS A 40 -3.50 2.68 27.59
CA LYS A 40 -3.37 4.11 27.95
C LYS A 40 -2.09 4.44 28.74
N PRO A 41 -1.81 3.79 29.88
CA PRO A 41 -0.60 4.08 30.63
C PRO A 41 0.66 3.70 29.84
N ILE A 42 0.64 2.60 29.08
CA ILE A 42 1.79 2.16 28.27
C ILE A 42 2.12 3.21 27.22
N ILE A 43 1.16 3.61 26.40
CA ILE A 43 1.36 4.57 25.31
C ILE A 43 1.76 5.95 25.83
N LEU A 44 1.09 6.44 26.88
CA LEU A 44 1.42 7.74 27.46
C LEU A 44 2.76 7.76 28.20
N SER A 45 3.31 6.61 28.59
CA SER A 45 4.61 6.53 29.28
C SER A 45 5.81 6.80 28.37
N PHE A 46 5.72 6.42 27.08
CA PHE A 46 6.77 6.66 26.09
C PHE A 46 6.49 7.87 25.19
N SER A 47 5.36 8.55 25.40
CA SER A 47 4.99 9.74 24.65
C SER A 47 5.79 10.97 25.09
N ASP A 48 6.02 11.90 24.16
CA ASP A 48 6.70 13.16 24.45
C ASP A 48 5.98 13.94 25.57
N LYS A 49 6.73 14.28 26.62
CA LYS A 49 6.23 15.03 27.79
C LYS A 49 5.60 16.36 27.36
N LYS A 50 6.12 17.00 26.30
CA LYS A 50 5.61 18.28 25.79
C LYS A 50 4.14 18.22 25.35
N TYR A 51 3.68 17.08 24.82
CA TYR A 51 2.34 16.92 24.25
C TYR A 51 1.48 15.95 25.04
N ARG A 52 1.84 15.65 26.30
CA ARG A 52 1.20 14.58 27.08
C ARG A 52 -0.30 14.81 27.29
N GLU A 53 -0.72 16.06 27.50
CA GLU A 53 -2.13 16.43 27.65
C GLU A 53 -2.89 16.25 26.33
N ASP A 54 -2.34 16.76 25.22
CA ASP A 54 -2.90 16.55 23.88
C ASP A 54 -3.05 15.06 23.54
N TYR A 55 -2.04 14.24 23.85
CA TYR A 55 -2.11 12.80 23.63
C TYR A 55 -3.13 12.11 24.53
N ALA A 56 -3.29 12.56 25.78
CA ALA A 56 -4.27 12.00 26.69
C ALA A 56 -5.71 12.23 26.20
N THR A 57 -5.98 13.38 25.56
CA THR A 57 -7.29 13.69 24.95
C THR A 57 -7.54 12.92 23.64
N GLN A 58 -6.49 12.67 22.86
CA GLN A 58 -6.58 11.91 21.61
C GLN A 58 -6.59 10.38 21.81
N PHE A 59 -6.21 9.91 23.00
CA PHE A 59 -5.96 8.49 23.26
C PHE A 59 -7.11 7.58 22.85
N ASP A 60 -8.34 7.95 23.23
CA ASP A 60 -9.51 7.12 23.02
C ASP A 60 -9.84 6.93 21.53
N LEU A 61 -9.59 7.96 20.71
CA LEU A 61 -9.70 7.86 19.25
C LEU A 61 -8.52 7.09 18.66
N ALA A 62 -7.32 7.31 19.20
CA ALA A 62 -6.09 6.69 18.75
C ALA A 62 -6.04 5.18 19.02
N SER A 63 -6.54 4.73 20.17
CA SER A 63 -6.57 3.31 20.56
C SER A 63 -7.63 2.53 19.78
N ARG A 64 -8.63 3.21 19.22
CA ARG A 64 -9.77 2.57 18.58
C ARG A 64 -9.35 1.70 17.39
N ASN A 65 -8.32 2.07 16.65
CA ASN A 65 -7.79 1.25 15.55
C ASN A 65 -7.26 -0.12 16.05
N VAL A 66 -6.54 -0.15 17.16
CA VAL A 66 -6.00 -1.37 17.79
C VAL A 66 -7.15 -2.21 18.37
N GLU A 67 -8.09 -1.56 19.04
CA GLU A 67 -9.30 -2.20 19.58
C GLU A 67 -10.08 -2.95 18.48
N ILE A 68 -10.42 -2.26 17.39
CA ILE A 68 -11.15 -2.86 16.25
C ILE A 68 -10.36 -4.01 15.65
N THR A 69 -9.04 -3.84 15.51
CA THR A 69 -8.16 -4.87 14.96
C THR A 69 -8.25 -6.14 15.81
N ILE A 70 -8.07 -6.02 17.13
CA ILE A 70 -8.08 -7.17 18.04
C ILE A 70 -9.47 -7.82 18.10
N GLU A 71 -10.54 -7.03 18.25
CA GLU A 71 -11.91 -7.56 18.27
C GLU A 71 -12.23 -8.33 16.98
N THR A 72 -11.79 -7.80 15.84
CA THR A 72 -12.05 -8.42 14.54
C THR A 72 -11.23 -9.69 14.34
N LEU A 73 -9.95 -9.68 14.71
CA LEU A 73 -9.10 -10.86 14.65
C LEU A 73 -9.59 -11.95 15.62
N MET A 74 -10.12 -11.59 16.80
CA MET A 74 -10.75 -12.54 17.71
C MET A 74 -12.00 -13.17 17.10
N LYS A 75 -12.88 -12.38 16.48
CA LYS A 75 -14.05 -12.91 15.74
C LYS A 75 -13.58 -13.86 14.63
N LEU A 76 -12.57 -13.47 13.86
CA LEU A 76 -12.03 -14.29 12.78
C LEU A 76 -11.43 -15.61 13.32
N PHE A 77 -10.71 -15.57 14.44
CA PHE A 77 -10.18 -16.75 15.13
C PHE A 77 -11.28 -17.71 15.58
N LEU A 78 -12.34 -17.18 16.23
CA LEU A 78 -13.43 -17.98 16.78
C LEU A 78 -14.29 -18.62 15.68
N PHE A 79 -14.64 -17.88 14.62
CA PHE A 79 -15.59 -18.33 13.61
C PHE A 79 -14.93 -18.94 12.37
N HIS A 80 -13.68 -18.59 12.08
CA HIS A 80 -12.97 -19.00 10.87
C HIS A 80 -11.48 -19.32 11.13
N PRO A 81 -11.14 -20.24 12.04
CA PRO A 81 -9.77 -20.44 12.54
C PRO A 81 -8.74 -20.74 11.43
N VAL A 82 -9.11 -21.55 10.43
CA VAL A 82 -8.23 -21.86 9.29
C VAL A 82 -7.92 -20.61 8.46
N LYS A 83 -8.93 -19.77 8.19
CA LYS A 83 -8.77 -18.53 7.43
C LYS A 83 -7.99 -17.49 8.24
N ASN A 84 -8.21 -17.46 9.56
CA ASN A 84 -7.43 -16.65 10.48
C ASN A 84 -5.94 -17.01 10.44
N ALA A 85 -5.61 -18.31 10.38
CA ALA A 85 -4.21 -18.75 10.28
C ALA A 85 -3.51 -18.18 9.03
N PHE A 86 -4.19 -18.08 7.89
CA PHE A 86 -3.62 -17.45 6.69
C PHE A 86 -3.38 -15.95 6.87
N VAL A 87 -4.31 -15.25 7.52
CA VAL A 87 -4.16 -13.81 7.83
C VAL A 87 -2.99 -13.60 8.79
N LEU A 88 -2.93 -14.36 9.89
CA LEU A 88 -1.84 -14.29 10.87
C LEU A 88 -0.49 -14.63 10.25
N ASN A 89 -0.43 -15.63 9.36
CA ASN A 89 0.79 -15.97 8.64
C ASN A 89 1.24 -14.80 7.73
N THR A 90 0.30 -14.13 7.06
CA THR A 90 0.60 -12.97 6.21
C THR A 90 1.11 -11.79 7.02
N VAL A 91 0.46 -11.47 8.14
CA VAL A 91 0.87 -10.40 9.07
C VAL A 91 2.22 -10.73 9.70
N GLY A 92 2.43 -11.98 10.14
CA GLY A 92 3.70 -12.44 10.69
C GLY A 92 4.83 -12.37 9.66
N ASN A 93 4.57 -12.77 8.41
CA ASN A 93 5.52 -12.62 7.30
C ASN A 93 5.86 -11.15 7.06
N TRP A 94 4.87 -10.26 7.04
CA TRP A 94 5.11 -8.82 6.89
C TRP A 94 5.97 -8.27 8.03
N LEU A 95 5.58 -8.49 9.29
CA LEU A 95 6.31 -8.00 10.46
C LEU A 95 7.74 -8.53 10.49
N HIS A 96 7.92 -9.84 10.32
CA HIS A 96 9.23 -10.47 10.30
C HIS A 96 10.11 -9.84 9.23
N THR A 97 9.58 -9.72 8.02
CA THR A 97 10.34 -9.22 6.88
C THR A 97 10.66 -7.73 7.01
N TYR A 98 9.70 -6.92 7.46
CA TYR A 98 9.89 -5.49 7.71
C TYR A 98 11.01 -5.25 8.73
N PHE A 99 10.93 -5.88 9.90
CA PHE A 99 11.95 -5.69 10.94
C PHE A 99 13.30 -6.27 10.56
N LYS A 100 13.31 -7.42 9.85
CA LYS A 100 14.54 -8.02 9.32
C LYS A 100 15.25 -7.07 8.36
N VAL A 101 14.55 -6.54 7.35
CA VAL A 101 15.11 -5.58 6.38
C VAL A 101 15.65 -4.35 7.11
N GLN A 102 14.85 -3.72 7.97
CA GLN A 102 15.28 -2.53 8.73
C GLN A 102 16.55 -2.80 9.56
N PHE A 103 16.69 -4.00 10.12
CA PHE A 103 17.88 -4.39 10.88
C PHE A 103 19.10 -4.63 9.98
N GLU A 104 18.93 -5.41 8.91
CA GLU A 104 19.99 -5.80 7.97
C GLU A 104 20.59 -4.60 7.24
N THR A 105 19.77 -3.58 6.98
CA THR A 105 20.14 -2.48 6.09
C THR A 105 20.36 -1.15 6.81
N LYS A 106 20.35 -1.16 8.15
CA LYS A 106 20.51 0.05 8.98
C LYS A 106 21.74 0.91 8.60
N ASN A 107 22.83 0.25 8.19
CA ASN A 107 24.13 0.86 7.89
C ASN A 107 24.37 1.09 6.38
N PHE A 108 23.43 0.73 5.53
CA PHE A 108 23.59 0.91 4.09
C PHE A 108 23.46 2.40 3.73
N GLU A 109 24.10 2.79 2.62
CA GLU A 109 23.91 4.08 1.98
C GLU A 109 22.45 4.24 1.56
N LYS A 110 21.90 5.43 1.76
CA LYS A 110 20.46 5.70 1.58
C LYS A 110 20.26 6.77 0.51
N TYR A 111 19.32 6.49 -0.39
CA TYR A 111 18.92 7.39 -1.47
C TYR A 111 17.73 8.24 -1.04
N TYR A 112 17.84 9.56 -1.19
CA TYR A 112 16.72 10.46 -0.94
C TYR A 112 15.68 10.31 -2.05
N VAL A 113 14.44 10.02 -1.66
CA VAL A 113 13.30 9.97 -2.59
C VAL A 113 12.46 11.26 -2.55
N TYR A 114 12.84 12.20 -1.69
CA TYR A 114 12.18 13.48 -1.50
C TYR A 114 12.55 14.46 -2.63
N THR A 115 11.52 14.94 -3.33
CA THR A 115 11.64 15.85 -4.49
C THR A 115 11.07 17.24 -4.21
N GLN A 116 11.22 18.17 -5.16
CA GLN A 116 10.55 19.47 -5.12
C GLN A 116 9.02 19.34 -5.12
N HIS A 117 8.46 18.33 -5.80
CA HIS A 117 7.02 18.06 -5.77
C HIS A 117 6.57 17.62 -4.37
N ASP A 118 7.37 16.82 -3.68
CA ASP A 118 7.10 16.46 -2.28
C ASP A 118 7.19 17.68 -1.38
N ASN A 119 8.09 18.63 -1.65
CA ASN A 119 8.22 19.86 -0.89
C ASN A 119 7.02 20.81 -1.05
N GLN A 120 6.34 20.79 -2.19
CA GLN A 120 5.15 21.60 -2.45
C GLN A 120 3.92 21.12 -1.68
N ILE A 121 3.85 19.82 -1.38
CA ILE A 121 2.74 19.26 -0.62
C ILE A 121 2.86 19.78 0.83
N PRO A 122 1.86 20.46 1.40
CA PRO A 122 1.92 20.86 2.81
C PRO A 122 1.86 19.64 3.73
N PHE A 123 2.35 19.78 4.96
CA PHE A 123 2.16 18.75 5.97
C PHE A 123 0.81 18.94 6.66
N TYR A 124 -0.11 17.99 6.49
CA TYR A 124 -1.42 17.94 7.17
C TYR A 124 -1.51 16.68 8.01
N PRO A 125 -1.12 16.73 9.29
CA PRO A 125 -1.07 15.54 10.14
C PRO A 125 -2.44 14.98 10.51
N GLU A 126 -3.53 15.71 10.28
CA GLU A 126 -4.92 15.26 10.44
C GLU A 126 -5.35 14.24 9.36
N GLU A 127 -4.63 14.19 8.24
CA GLU A 127 -4.81 13.16 7.20
C GLU A 127 -4.24 11.79 7.62
N ASP A 128 -3.82 11.63 8.88
CA ASP A 128 -3.30 10.37 9.43
C ASP A 128 -4.35 9.28 9.62
N ILE A 129 -5.64 9.61 9.59
CA ILE A 129 -6.71 8.65 9.87
C ILE A 129 -6.65 7.45 8.91
N MET A 130 -6.58 7.66 7.61
CA MET A 130 -6.60 6.52 6.66
C MET A 130 -5.32 5.69 6.75
N TYR A 131 -4.17 6.34 6.89
CA TYR A 131 -2.89 5.70 7.15
C TYR A 131 -2.95 4.80 8.42
N THR A 132 -3.42 5.37 9.52
CA THR A 132 -3.39 4.72 10.85
C THR A 132 -4.45 3.65 11.03
N TYR A 133 -5.57 3.78 10.32
CA TYR A 133 -6.65 2.79 10.35
C TYR A 133 -6.46 1.65 9.35
N MET A 134 -5.42 1.66 8.51
CA MET A 134 -5.19 0.61 7.51
C MET A 134 -5.24 -0.81 8.10
N ILE A 135 -4.59 -1.05 9.24
CA ILE A 135 -4.59 -2.37 9.89
C ILE A 135 -6.01 -2.77 10.33
N SER A 136 -6.75 -1.83 10.93
CA SER A 136 -8.14 -2.07 11.35
C SER A 136 -9.04 -2.36 10.15
N GLN A 137 -8.86 -1.65 9.04
CA GLN A 137 -9.58 -1.89 7.81
C GLN A 137 -9.23 -3.25 7.20
N ILE A 138 -7.95 -3.61 7.13
CA ILE A 138 -7.50 -4.93 6.67
C ILE A 138 -8.13 -6.03 7.53
N SER A 139 -8.15 -5.87 8.86
CA SER A 139 -8.76 -6.86 9.74
C SER A 139 -10.28 -6.99 9.49
N TYR A 140 -10.98 -5.86 9.36
CA TYR A 140 -12.42 -5.80 9.06
C TYR A 140 -12.72 -6.48 7.73
N VAL A 141 -11.99 -6.12 6.69
CA VAL A 141 -12.13 -6.71 5.37
C VAL A 141 -11.81 -8.20 5.41
N ALA A 142 -10.73 -8.61 6.04
CA ALA A 142 -10.39 -10.03 6.19
C ALA A 142 -11.50 -10.84 6.85
N ASN A 143 -12.17 -10.29 7.87
CA ASN A 143 -13.32 -10.92 8.51
C ASN A 143 -14.56 -10.98 7.60
N GLU A 144 -14.85 -9.95 6.82
CA GLU A 144 -15.94 -9.99 5.85
C GLU A 144 -15.64 -10.95 4.69
N LEU A 145 -14.41 -10.99 4.19
CA LEU A 145 -13.98 -11.96 3.17
C LEU A 145 -14.01 -13.38 3.71
N ALA A 146 -13.63 -13.61 4.96
CA ALA A 146 -13.69 -14.93 5.56
C ALA A 146 -15.12 -15.51 5.62
N LYS A 147 -16.15 -14.68 5.60
CA LYS A 147 -17.55 -15.13 5.51
C LYS A 147 -17.95 -15.57 4.10
N ILE A 148 -17.24 -15.09 3.08
CA ILE A 148 -17.62 -15.23 1.67
C ILE A 148 -16.69 -16.19 0.92
N PHE A 149 -15.38 -16.13 1.20
CA PHE A 149 -14.34 -16.90 0.51
C PHE A 149 -14.22 -18.29 1.12
N THR A 150 -13.92 -19.27 0.29
CA THR A 150 -13.42 -20.58 0.72
C THR A 150 -12.03 -20.45 1.36
N ALA A 151 -11.58 -21.47 2.09
CA ALA A 151 -10.23 -21.50 2.64
C ALA A 151 -9.15 -21.42 1.53
N LYS A 152 -9.39 -22.04 0.37
CA LYS A 152 -8.49 -21.99 -0.79
C LYS A 152 -8.37 -20.58 -1.35
N GLU A 153 -9.49 -19.87 -1.53
CA GLU A 153 -9.50 -18.48 -2.01
C GLU A 153 -8.83 -17.54 -1.00
N MET A 154 -9.08 -17.73 0.30
CA MET A 154 -8.42 -16.94 1.34
C MET A 154 -6.91 -17.17 1.38
N ASN A 155 -6.47 -18.43 1.27
CA ASN A 155 -5.04 -18.76 1.19
C ASN A 155 -4.41 -18.17 -0.08
N TYR A 156 -5.12 -18.22 -1.21
CA TYR A 156 -4.66 -17.62 -2.45
C TYR A 156 -4.49 -16.10 -2.32
N LEU A 157 -5.46 -15.41 -1.71
CA LEU A 157 -5.37 -14.00 -1.38
C LEU A 157 -4.17 -13.70 -0.47
N ALA A 158 -4.02 -14.44 0.63
CA ALA A 158 -2.88 -14.33 1.53
C ALA A 158 -1.54 -14.49 0.79
N SER A 159 -1.45 -15.45 -0.15
CA SER A 159 -0.25 -15.66 -0.96
C SER A 159 0.10 -14.48 -1.87
N CYS A 160 -0.90 -13.68 -2.31
CA CYS A 160 -0.66 -12.46 -3.09
C CYS A 160 0.06 -11.41 -2.24
N PHE A 161 -0.37 -11.23 -0.98
CA PHE A 161 0.29 -10.32 -0.05
C PHE A 161 1.70 -10.79 0.33
N VAL A 162 1.91 -12.09 0.52
CA VAL A 162 3.25 -12.65 0.73
C VAL A 162 4.16 -12.39 -0.48
N GLU A 163 3.65 -12.52 -1.70
CA GLU A 163 4.42 -12.20 -2.90
C GLU A 163 4.75 -10.71 -3.01
N LEU A 164 3.80 -9.84 -2.68
CA LEU A 164 4.04 -8.39 -2.60
C LEU A 164 5.11 -8.04 -1.55
N ASN A 165 5.06 -8.69 -0.39
CA ASN A 165 6.08 -8.52 0.66
C ASN A 165 7.46 -8.91 0.14
N ASN A 166 7.58 -10.07 -0.51
CA ASN A 166 8.84 -10.52 -1.08
C ASN A 166 9.38 -9.52 -2.12
N PHE A 167 8.50 -8.96 -2.97
CA PHE A 167 8.88 -7.95 -3.95
C PHE A 167 9.39 -6.66 -3.30
N ALA A 168 8.66 -6.15 -2.29
CA ALA A 168 9.07 -4.95 -1.56
C ALA A 168 10.38 -5.17 -0.79
N THR A 169 10.55 -6.35 -0.18
CA THR A 169 11.76 -6.75 0.56
C THR A 169 12.99 -6.75 -0.33
N TYR A 170 12.85 -7.35 -1.52
CA TYR A 170 13.90 -7.34 -2.51
C TYR A 170 14.31 -5.90 -2.86
N THR A 171 13.31 -5.05 -3.11
CA THR A 171 13.54 -3.65 -3.47
C THR A 171 14.22 -2.89 -2.33
N HIS A 172 13.72 -3.02 -1.10
CA HIS A 172 14.29 -2.38 0.08
C HIS A 172 15.73 -2.82 0.29
N ASN A 173 16.01 -4.12 0.38
CA ASN A 173 17.37 -4.64 0.61
C ASN A 173 18.39 -4.14 -0.41
N LYS A 174 17.95 -3.82 -1.63
CA LYS A 174 18.83 -3.38 -2.70
C LYS A 174 18.93 -1.86 -2.82
N TYR A 175 17.84 -1.15 -2.59
CA TYR A 175 17.74 0.29 -2.75
C TYR A 175 17.12 0.90 -1.49
N GLN A 176 17.99 1.16 -0.53
CA GLN A 176 17.60 1.82 0.71
C GLN A 176 17.19 3.25 0.41
N THR A 177 15.92 3.55 0.62
CA THR A 177 15.37 4.89 0.38
C THR A 177 15.16 5.62 1.70
N LEU A 178 15.23 6.95 1.65
CA LEU A 178 15.00 7.84 2.79
C LEU A 178 13.97 8.90 2.42
N MET A 179 12.88 8.95 3.18
CA MET A 179 11.89 10.02 3.15
C MET A 179 12.01 10.85 4.44
N PRO A 180 12.65 12.02 4.40
CA PRO A 180 12.86 12.82 5.59
C PRO A 180 11.54 13.37 6.13
N ARG A 181 11.45 13.45 7.47
CA ARG A 181 10.26 13.90 8.19
C ARG A 181 10.61 15.13 9.03
N PHE A 182 10.44 16.31 8.43
CA PHE A 182 10.88 17.57 9.03
C PHE A 182 9.86 18.19 10.00
N ALA A 183 8.61 17.72 10.00
CA ALA A 183 7.52 18.39 10.69
C ALA A 183 7.24 17.83 12.08
N ASN A 184 7.12 18.73 13.05
CA ASN A 184 6.61 18.43 14.39
C ASN A 184 5.08 18.50 14.41
N HIS A 185 4.44 17.66 15.21
CA HIS A 185 2.99 17.63 15.41
C HIS A 185 2.64 16.99 16.74
N ASN A 186 1.40 17.22 17.20
CA ASN A 186 0.81 16.66 18.41
C ASN A 186 -0.21 15.53 18.12
N ARG A 187 -0.28 15.03 16.88
CA ARG A 187 -1.12 13.88 16.52
C ARG A 187 -0.57 12.56 17.08
N LEU A 188 -1.24 11.98 18.09
CA LEU A 188 -0.78 10.78 18.80
C LEU A 188 -0.62 9.57 17.86
N THR A 189 -1.64 9.30 17.04
CA THR A 189 -1.68 8.19 16.07
C THR A 189 -0.50 8.25 15.11
N LEU A 190 -0.26 9.39 14.49
CA LEU A 190 0.90 9.59 13.62
C LEU A 190 2.22 9.48 14.37
N LYS A 191 2.31 9.90 15.65
CA LYS A 191 3.54 9.77 16.43
C LYS A 191 3.90 8.33 16.77
N VAL A 192 2.92 7.52 17.16
CA VAL A 192 3.12 6.08 17.40
C VAL A 192 3.64 5.41 16.13
N ILE A 193 3.04 5.75 14.98
CA ILE A 193 3.47 5.22 13.69
C ILE A 193 4.89 5.66 13.35
N GLN A 194 5.20 6.96 13.42
CA GLN A 194 6.55 7.44 13.11
C GLN A 194 7.62 6.89 14.05
N HIS A 195 7.23 6.43 15.24
CA HIS A 195 8.12 5.74 16.17
C HIS A 195 8.48 4.33 15.67
N ILE A 196 7.50 3.58 15.19
CA ILE A 196 7.63 2.19 14.71
C ILE A 196 8.18 2.15 13.29
N ASP A 197 7.61 2.97 12.41
CA ASP A 197 7.92 3.08 11.00
C ASP A 197 9.02 4.12 10.81
N LYS A 198 10.27 3.68 10.56
CA LYS A 198 11.40 4.60 10.41
C LYS A 198 11.35 5.28 9.04
N PRO A 199 11.98 6.46 8.85
CA PRO A 199 11.97 7.16 7.57
C PRO A 199 12.83 6.47 6.48
N TYR A 200 13.08 5.17 6.59
CA TYR A 200 13.92 4.38 5.69
C TYR A 200 13.09 3.28 5.04
N ASN A 201 13.47 2.85 3.84
CA ASN A 201 12.77 1.80 3.08
C ASN A 201 11.32 2.18 2.76
N CYS A 202 11.14 3.40 2.26
CA CYS A 202 9.82 3.96 1.97
C CYS A 202 9.33 3.60 0.56
N CYS A 203 10.24 3.33 -0.39
CA CYS A 203 9.93 2.94 -1.76
C CYS A 203 10.13 1.42 -1.96
N PRO A 204 9.10 0.66 -2.38
CA PRO A 204 7.72 1.09 -2.70
C PRO A 204 6.86 1.34 -1.46
N SER A 205 5.84 2.20 -1.57
CA SER A 205 4.85 2.36 -0.50
C SER A 205 3.98 1.11 -0.37
N LEU A 206 4.19 0.34 0.70
CA LEU A 206 3.37 -0.82 1.02
C LEU A 206 1.92 -0.46 1.33
N HIS A 207 1.65 0.72 1.90
CA HIS A 207 0.30 1.22 2.15
C HIS A 207 -0.50 1.33 0.85
N ILE A 208 0.09 1.93 -0.18
CA ILE A 208 -0.51 2.04 -1.53
C ILE A 208 -0.61 0.65 -2.17
N ALA A 209 0.47 -0.14 -2.10
CA ALA A 209 0.50 -1.43 -2.76
C ALA A 209 -0.56 -2.40 -2.21
N TYR A 210 -0.72 -2.47 -0.88
CA TYR A 210 -1.72 -3.31 -0.22
C TYR A 210 -3.15 -2.87 -0.50
N THR A 211 -3.43 -1.56 -0.39
CA THR A 211 -4.79 -1.04 -0.57
C THR A 211 -5.27 -1.22 -2.00
N LEU A 212 -4.42 -0.96 -3.00
CA LEU A 212 -4.75 -1.20 -4.40
C LEU A 212 -4.84 -2.69 -4.75
N LEU A 213 -3.99 -3.53 -4.15
CA LEU A 213 -4.05 -4.98 -4.39
C LEU A 213 -5.36 -5.55 -3.84
N LEU A 214 -5.71 -5.17 -2.62
CA LEU A 214 -6.96 -5.56 -1.99
C LEU A 214 -8.17 -5.11 -2.82
N ASP A 215 -8.21 -3.84 -3.20
CA ASP A 215 -9.26 -3.25 -4.01
C ASP A 215 -9.50 -4.03 -5.31
N ASN A 216 -8.43 -4.32 -6.06
CA ASN A 216 -8.49 -5.07 -7.31
C ASN A 216 -8.92 -6.53 -7.12
N VAL A 217 -8.43 -7.18 -6.05
CA VAL A 217 -8.87 -8.55 -5.73
C VAL A 217 -10.35 -8.58 -5.41
N ILE A 218 -10.84 -7.63 -4.60
CA ILE A 218 -12.26 -7.59 -4.24
C ILE A 218 -13.12 -7.27 -5.46
N GLU A 219 -12.69 -6.31 -6.29
CA GLU A 219 -13.34 -6.01 -7.56
C GLU A 219 -13.48 -7.30 -8.38
N LYS A 220 -12.40 -8.05 -8.58
CA LYS A 220 -12.45 -9.34 -9.26
C LYS A 220 -13.51 -10.27 -8.65
N PHE A 221 -13.39 -10.60 -7.36
CA PHE A 221 -14.28 -11.61 -6.74
C PHE A 221 -15.75 -11.19 -6.69
N PHE A 222 -16.04 -9.90 -6.60
CA PHE A 222 -17.41 -9.39 -6.48
C PHE A 222 -18.07 -9.08 -7.83
N TYR A 223 -17.28 -8.77 -8.87
CA TYR A 223 -17.82 -8.52 -10.22
C TYR A 223 -17.78 -9.75 -11.14
N THR A 224 -16.87 -10.71 -10.99
CA THR A 224 -16.87 -11.91 -11.85
C THR A 224 -17.91 -12.95 -11.43
N ASN A 225 -18.37 -12.92 -10.19
CA ASN A 225 -19.40 -13.84 -9.68
C ASN A 225 -20.81 -13.21 -9.80
N THR A 226 -21.24 -12.92 -11.02
CA THR A 226 -22.57 -12.37 -11.30
C THR A 226 -23.64 -13.43 -11.13
N HIS A 227 -24.53 -13.25 -10.15
CA HIS A 227 -25.98 -13.32 -10.36
C HIS A 227 -26.81 -12.71 -9.22
N LYS A 228 -26.24 -12.48 -8.03
CA LYS A 228 -26.84 -11.62 -6.98
C LYS A 228 -25.74 -10.93 -6.17
N GLN A 229 -25.39 -9.69 -6.52
CA GLN A 229 -24.65 -8.84 -5.58
C GLN A 229 -25.60 -8.48 -4.44
N SER A 230 -25.29 -8.91 -3.23
CA SER A 230 -26.02 -8.44 -2.05
C SER A 230 -25.59 -7.00 -1.76
N LYS A 231 -26.52 -6.16 -1.28
CA LYS A 231 -26.26 -4.77 -0.86
C LYS A 231 -25.00 -4.66 0.01
N LYS A 232 -24.79 -5.65 0.90
CA LYS A 232 -23.63 -5.73 1.78
C LYS A 232 -22.30 -5.86 1.03
N LYS A 233 -22.22 -6.69 -0.02
CA LYS A 233 -20.98 -6.85 -0.82
C LYS A 233 -20.61 -5.53 -1.51
N THR A 234 -21.61 -4.83 -2.06
CA THR A 234 -21.43 -3.52 -2.70
C THR A 234 -20.91 -2.50 -1.70
N GLN A 235 -21.53 -2.39 -0.52
CA GLN A 235 -21.07 -1.46 0.53
C GLN A 235 -19.64 -1.74 1.01
N THR A 236 -19.29 -3.03 1.20
CA THR A 236 -17.92 -3.41 1.60
C THR A 236 -16.91 -3.01 0.53
N PHE A 237 -17.21 -3.26 -0.74
CA PHE A 237 -16.35 -2.88 -1.85
C PHE A 237 -16.20 -1.35 -1.97
N GLU A 238 -17.30 -0.60 -1.93
CA GLU A 238 -17.28 0.87 -1.96
C GLU A 238 -16.43 1.45 -0.81
N SER A 239 -16.51 0.86 0.39
CA SER A 239 -15.70 1.28 1.54
C SER A 239 -14.21 1.01 1.32
N ILE A 240 -13.85 -0.14 0.73
CA ILE A 240 -12.46 -0.48 0.38
C ILE A 240 -11.94 0.49 -0.68
N ARG A 241 -12.71 0.68 -1.77
CA ARG A 241 -12.38 1.61 -2.85
C ARG A 241 -12.17 3.02 -2.33
N TYR A 242 -13.08 3.51 -1.48
CA TYR A 242 -12.95 4.82 -0.85
C TYR A 242 -11.66 4.93 -0.03
N SER A 243 -11.33 3.92 0.76
CA SER A 243 -10.09 3.92 1.53
C SER A 243 -8.84 3.91 0.65
N SER A 244 -8.80 3.06 -0.39
CA SER A 244 -7.69 3.00 -1.35
C SER A 244 -7.46 4.34 -2.05
N ILE A 245 -8.55 5.04 -2.40
CA ILE A 245 -8.49 6.38 -2.98
C ILE A 245 -7.94 7.40 -1.97
N ARG A 246 -8.42 7.39 -0.73
CA ARG A 246 -7.95 8.33 0.30
C ARG A 246 -6.51 8.06 0.74
N MET A 247 -6.02 6.83 0.58
CA MET A 247 -4.65 6.45 0.97
C MET A 247 -3.60 7.26 0.20
N PHE A 248 -3.83 7.58 -1.09
CA PHE A 248 -2.95 8.44 -1.88
C PHE A 248 -2.65 9.78 -1.18
N ASN A 249 -3.69 10.43 -0.68
CA ASN A 249 -3.57 11.73 -0.02
C ASN A 249 -2.96 11.56 1.37
N SER A 250 -3.43 10.56 2.11
CA SER A 250 -3.03 10.29 3.48
C SER A 250 -1.52 10.09 3.59
N VAL A 251 -0.91 9.27 2.74
CA VAL A 251 0.53 9.00 2.81
C VAL A 251 1.40 10.22 2.45
N LEU A 252 0.92 11.08 1.54
CA LEU A 252 1.64 12.24 1.05
C LEU A 252 1.52 13.44 2.01
N TYR A 253 0.32 13.74 2.49
CA TYR A 253 0.08 14.84 3.43
C TYR A 253 0.68 14.61 4.80
N THR A 254 0.78 13.34 5.24
CA THR A 254 1.45 12.97 6.49
C THR A 254 2.96 12.85 6.35
N LYS A 255 3.52 13.12 5.16
CA LYS A 255 4.96 13.02 4.85
C LYS A 255 5.55 11.67 5.22
N GLN A 256 4.75 10.59 5.14
CA GLN A 256 5.25 9.24 5.35
C GLN A 256 5.86 8.66 4.08
N HIS A 257 5.36 9.08 2.92
CA HIS A 257 5.83 8.64 1.62
C HIS A 257 6.01 9.81 0.65
N SER A 258 6.90 9.65 -0.31
CA SER A 258 7.07 10.52 -1.47
C SER A 258 6.11 10.15 -2.61
N ILE A 259 5.96 11.05 -3.59
CA ILE A 259 5.29 10.78 -4.87
C ILE A 259 5.91 9.55 -5.58
N LEU A 260 7.23 9.40 -5.51
CA LEU A 260 7.94 8.25 -6.06
C LEU A 260 7.49 6.95 -5.39
N ASP A 261 7.46 6.91 -4.05
CA ASP A 261 7.05 5.74 -3.28
C ASP A 261 5.63 5.29 -3.65
N VAL A 262 4.73 6.26 -3.86
CA VAL A 262 3.34 6.03 -4.26
C VAL A 262 3.28 5.37 -5.64
N ALA A 263 3.95 5.92 -6.64
CA ALA A 263 3.98 5.37 -7.99
C ALA A 263 4.56 3.94 -8.01
N PHE A 264 5.64 3.69 -7.27
CA PHE A 264 6.20 2.36 -7.13
C PHE A 264 5.31 1.40 -6.34
N GLY A 265 4.55 1.89 -5.36
CA GLY A 265 3.50 1.12 -4.69
C GLY A 265 2.40 0.66 -5.66
N MET A 266 1.96 1.55 -6.55
CA MET A 266 1.02 1.21 -7.63
C MET A 266 1.60 0.14 -8.57
N LEU A 267 2.86 0.30 -8.98
CA LEU A 267 3.58 -0.64 -9.86
C LEU A 267 3.67 -2.04 -9.23
N CYS A 268 4.06 -2.13 -7.96
CA CYS A 268 4.15 -3.40 -7.23
C CYS A 268 2.80 -4.14 -7.20
N SER A 269 1.73 -3.40 -6.90
CA SER A 269 0.37 -3.93 -6.86
C SER A 269 -0.08 -4.44 -8.23
N HIS A 270 0.16 -3.66 -9.29
CA HIS A 270 -0.12 -4.03 -10.67
C HIS A 270 0.55 -5.36 -11.01
N ILE A 271 1.88 -5.44 -10.83
CA ILE A 271 2.68 -6.62 -11.20
C ILE A 271 2.15 -7.87 -10.50
N VAL A 272 1.95 -7.82 -9.17
CA VAL A 272 1.48 -8.97 -8.40
C VAL A 272 0.07 -9.36 -8.83
N PHE A 273 -0.83 -8.40 -9.02
CA PHE A 273 -2.21 -8.68 -9.42
C PHE A 273 -2.27 -9.33 -10.79
N GLU A 274 -1.68 -8.73 -11.82
CA GLU A 274 -1.75 -9.26 -13.19
C GLU A 274 -1.04 -10.61 -13.30
N LYS A 275 0.09 -10.78 -12.60
CA LYS A 275 0.80 -12.06 -12.56
C LYS A 275 -0.06 -13.17 -12.00
N LYS A 276 -0.77 -12.93 -10.89
CA LYS A 276 -1.63 -13.92 -10.21
C LYS A 276 -2.92 -14.18 -10.98
N TYR A 277 -3.60 -13.12 -11.36
CA TYR A 277 -4.99 -13.21 -11.83
C TYR A 277 -5.15 -13.18 -13.34
N LYS A 278 -4.08 -12.87 -14.10
CA LYS A 278 -4.09 -12.76 -15.57
C LYS A 278 -5.22 -11.85 -16.07
N GLN A 279 -5.43 -10.76 -15.37
CA GLN A 279 -6.49 -9.78 -15.63
C GLN A 279 -5.93 -8.38 -15.54
N LYS A 280 -6.57 -7.46 -16.26
CA LYS A 280 -6.19 -6.05 -16.26
C LYS A 280 -6.32 -5.46 -14.86
N PHE A 281 -5.25 -4.81 -14.40
CA PHE A 281 -5.23 -4.08 -13.14
C PHE A 281 -5.95 -2.73 -13.27
N ASN A 282 -6.84 -2.44 -12.30
CA ASN A 282 -7.45 -1.14 -12.11
C ASN A 282 -6.54 -0.26 -11.23
N ASN A 283 -5.76 0.61 -11.88
CA ASN A 283 -4.78 1.47 -11.22
C ASN A 283 -5.35 2.75 -10.61
N LEU A 284 -6.66 2.99 -10.75
CA LEU A 284 -7.35 4.20 -10.28
C LEU A 284 -6.82 5.53 -10.85
N ILE A 285 -6.01 5.55 -11.92
CA ILE A 285 -5.49 6.81 -12.48
C ILE A 285 -6.63 7.72 -12.97
N TYR A 286 -7.75 7.14 -13.39
CA TYR A 286 -8.91 7.88 -13.86
C TYR A 286 -9.52 8.83 -12.81
N ILE A 287 -9.23 8.65 -11.51
CA ILE A 287 -9.71 9.56 -10.45
C ILE A 287 -8.74 10.70 -10.13
N PHE A 288 -7.53 10.71 -10.71
CA PHE A 288 -6.50 11.69 -10.36
C PHE A 288 -6.91 13.12 -10.68
N ASP A 289 -7.68 13.33 -11.74
CA ASP A 289 -8.22 14.66 -12.08
C ASP A 289 -9.18 15.19 -11.01
N ASP A 290 -10.00 14.31 -10.42
CA ASP A 290 -10.91 14.68 -9.34
C ASP A 290 -10.17 14.88 -8.02
N LEU A 291 -9.18 14.04 -7.71
CA LEU A 291 -8.32 14.23 -6.55
C LEU A 291 -7.55 15.55 -6.63
N LYS A 292 -7.05 15.94 -7.81
CA LYS A 292 -6.34 17.20 -8.03
C LYS A 292 -7.21 18.43 -7.74
N LYS A 293 -8.51 18.38 -8.06
CA LYS A 293 -9.46 19.46 -7.74
C LYS A 293 -9.58 19.67 -6.23
N ASP A 294 -9.63 18.56 -5.48
CA ASP A 294 -9.77 18.58 -4.03
C ASP A 294 -8.41 18.80 -3.30
N ASN A 295 -7.29 18.50 -3.95
CA ASN A 295 -5.95 18.44 -3.35
C ASN A 295 -4.91 19.08 -4.31
N PRO A 296 -4.98 20.39 -4.57
CA PRO A 296 -4.24 21.05 -5.65
C PRO A 296 -2.71 21.05 -5.46
N TYR A 297 -2.23 20.79 -4.24
CA TYR A 297 -0.80 20.73 -3.93
C TYR A 297 -0.13 19.40 -4.31
N ILE A 298 -0.91 18.35 -4.54
CA ILE A 298 -0.39 17.04 -4.95
C ILE A 298 -0.35 16.99 -6.49
N ASN A 299 0.85 16.79 -7.05
CA ASN A 299 1.01 16.64 -8.49
C ASN A 299 0.73 15.19 -8.93
N TYR A 300 -0.54 14.84 -9.07
CA TYR A 300 -0.96 13.49 -9.49
C TYR A 300 -0.50 13.12 -10.92
N GLU A 301 -0.24 14.10 -11.79
CA GLU A 301 0.27 13.81 -13.13
C GLU A 301 1.68 13.20 -13.05
N VAL A 302 2.53 13.72 -12.15
CA VAL A 302 3.87 13.15 -11.93
C VAL A 302 3.80 11.73 -11.38
N ILE A 303 2.85 11.44 -10.47
CA ILE A 303 2.63 10.06 -9.99
C ILE A 303 2.28 9.13 -11.17
N LYS A 304 1.36 9.58 -12.03
CA LYS A 304 0.92 8.84 -13.22
C LYS A 304 2.06 8.64 -14.23
N GLU A 305 2.86 9.66 -14.52
CA GLU A 305 4.01 9.58 -15.44
C GLU A 305 5.04 8.56 -14.95
N ILE A 306 5.47 8.66 -13.69
CA ILE A 306 6.41 7.70 -13.07
C ILE A 306 5.86 6.27 -13.15
N TYR A 307 4.57 6.10 -12.83
CA TYR A 307 3.93 4.80 -12.87
C TYR A 307 3.85 4.21 -14.29
N VAL A 308 3.43 5.00 -15.28
CA VAL A 308 3.30 4.57 -16.69
C VAL A 308 4.66 4.20 -17.25
N GLU A 309 5.68 5.02 -17.01
CA GLU A 309 7.05 4.73 -17.44
C GLU A 309 7.61 3.48 -16.77
N GLY A 310 7.37 3.31 -15.46
CA GLY A 310 7.73 2.10 -14.74
C GLY A 310 7.09 0.84 -15.32
N MET A 311 5.81 0.93 -15.73
CA MET A 311 5.09 -0.14 -16.43
C MET A 311 5.69 -0.43 -17.80
N GLU A 312 5.97 0.59 -18.63
CA GLU A 312 6.59 0.40 -19.95
C GLU A 312 7.95 -0.29 -19.85
N LEU A 313 8.76 0.08 -18.86
CA LEU A 313 10.05 -0.55 -18.61
C LEU A 313 9.90 -2.02 -18.18
N TYR A 314 8.94 -2.30 -17.29
CA TYR A 314 8.62 -3.66 -16.87
C TYR A 314 8.20 -4.54 -18.06
N GLU A 315 7.31 -4.03 -18.93
CA GLU A 315 6.83 -4.72 -20.12
C GLU A 315 7.93 -4.96 -21.15
N LYS A 316 8.75 -3.93 -21.46
CA LYS A 316 9.92 -4.06 -22.33
C LYS A 316 10.84 -5.15 -21.82
N LYS A 317 11.10 -5.19 -20.51
CA LYS A 317 11.97 -6.21 -19.91
C LYS A 317 11.39 -7.62 -20.01
N ILE A 318 10.10 -7.80 -19.72
CA ILE A 318 9.45 -9.10 -19.92
C ILE A 318 9.53 -9.53 -21.38
N SER A 319 9.30 -8.61 -22.33
CA SER A 319 9.34 -8.93 -23.75
C SER A 319 10.74 -9.36 -24.18
N PHE A 320 11.78 -8.67 -23.71
CA PHE A 320 13.18 -9.03 -23.91
C PHE A 320 13.49 -10.42 -23.34
N TYR A 321 13.10 -10.72 -22.09
CA TYR A 321 13.31 -12.05 -21.52
C TYR A 321 12.60 -13.16 -22.28
N LYS A 322 11.38 -12.92 -22.77
CA LYS A 322 10.64 -13.90 -23.58
C LYS A 322 11.33 -14.18 -24.91
N GLN A 323 11.96 -13.17 -25.51
CA GLN A 323 12.74 -13.31 -26.75
C GLN A 323 14.09 -13.99 -26.52
N SER A 324 14.75 -13.73 -25.38
CA SER A 324 16.08 -14.27 -25.07
C SER A 324 16.06 -15.74 -24.63
N HIS A 325 14.89 -16.33 -24.35
CA HIS A 325 14.75 -17.75 -23.99
C HIS A 325 14.95 -18.72 -25.18
N GLU A 326 15.38 -18.24 -26.35
CA GLU A 326 16.00 -19.07 -27.42
C GLU A 326 17.55 -19.11 -27.37
N TYR A 327 18.22 -18.38 -26.47
CA TYR A 327 19.67 -18.40 -26.33
C TYR A 327 20.10 -18.77 -24.91
N THR A 328 20.55 -20.02 -24.76
CA THR A 328 20.82 -20.74 -23.51
C THR A 328 22.10 -20.33 -22.76
N ASN A 329 22.47 -19.04 -22.69
CA ASN A 329 23.56 -18.60 -21.80
C ASN A 329 23.31 -17.17 -21.30
N PHE A 330 22.90 -17.09 -20.02
CA PHE A 330 22.35 -15.89 -19.39
C PHE A 330 23.37 -15.08 -18.55
N GLU A 331 24.68 -15.30 -18.70
CA GLU A 331 25.66 -14.68 -17.78
C GLU A 331 26.08 -13.24 -18.13
N HIS A 332 25.75 -12.71 -19.31
CA HIS A 332 26.18 -11.36 -19.71
C HIS A 332 25.16 -10.59 -20.56
N LEU A 333 24.01 -10.23 -19.97
CA LEU A 333 23.12 -9.24 -20.58
C LEU A 333 23.13 -7.94 -19.75
N SER A 334 24.10 -7.09 -20.07
CA SER A 334 24.10 -5.66 -19.74
C SER A 334 23.10 -4.95 -20.67
N LEU A 335 22.28 -4.07 -20.12
CA LEU A 335 21.37 -3.20 -20.87
C LEU A 335 22.02 -1.85 -21.20
N GLU A 336 23.32 -1.82 -21.47
CA GLU A 336 23.95 -0.66 -22.10
C GLU A 336 23.27 -0.40 -23.46
N GLY A 337 22.60 0.74 -23.60
CA GLY A 337 22.04 1.20 -24.88
C GLY A 337 20.52 1.42 -24.96
N ILE A 338 19.74 1.08 -23.93
CA ILE A 338 18.32 1.48 -23.87
C ILE A 338 18.24 2.87 -23.21
N SER A 339 18.22 3.93 -24.02
CA SER A 339 18.04 5.30 -23.54
C SER A 339 16.62 5.50 -23.00
N PHE A 340 16.53 5.81 -21.71
CA PHE A 340 15.36 6.47 -21.12
C PHE A 340 15.04 7.73 -21.95
N ARG A 341 13.76 8.09 -22.13
CA ARG A 341 13.49 9.39 -22.77
C ARG A 341 14.14 10.45 -21.90
N GLU A 342 15.04 11.22 -22.52
CA GLU A 342 15.76 12.35 -21.92
C GLU A 342 14.82 13.22 -21.07
N THR A 343 13.53 13.32 -21.41
CA THR A 343 12.53 14.11 -20.68
C THR A 343 12.34 13.80 -19.19
N VAL A 344 12.50 12.58 -18.67
CA VAL A 344 12.32 12.30 -17.22
C VAL A 344 13.66 12.22 -16.47
N GLY A 345 14.71 11.75 -17.15
CA GLY A 345 16.08 11.81 -16.65
C GLY A 345 16.57 13.25 -16.52
N ASP A 346 16.31 14.07 -17.53
CA ASP A 346 16.57 15.51 -17.53
C ASP A 346 15.63 16.24 -16.59
N TYR A 347 14.39 15.78 -16.37
CA TYR A 347 13.54 16.35 -15.32
C TYR A 347 14.21 16.23 -13.95
N LEU A 348 14.68 15.04 -13.60
CA LEU A 348 15.33 14.80 -12.31
C LEU A 348 16.70 15.50 -12.20
N ILE A 349 17.45 15.59 -13.30
CA ILE A 349 18.74 16.29 -13.36
C ILE A 349 18.56 17.82 -13.34
N GLN A 350 17.58 18.38 -14.05
CA GLN A 350 17.26 19.81 -14.11
C GLN A 350 16.80 20.35 -12.74
N TYR A 351 16.26 19.48 -11.87
CA TYR A 351 15.91 19.81 -10.49
C TYR A 351 16.97 19.40 -9.44
N GLY A 352 18.19 19.05 -9.87
CA GLY A 352 19.37 18.94 -9.00
C GLY A 352 19.64 17.54 -8.43
N TYR A 353 19.09 16.47 -9.01
CA TYR A 353 19.32 15.10 -8.54
C TYR A 353 20.26 14.35 -9.51
N PRO A 354 21.56 14.23 -9.19
CA PRO A 354 22.46 13.38 -9.99
C PRO A 354 22.04 11.91 -9.82
N LYS A 355 21.61 11.28 -10.92
CA LYS A 355 21.46 9.82 -11.09
C LYS A 355 20.73 9.09 -9.95
N LEU A 356 19.43 9.33 -9.79
CA LEU A 356 18.58 8.44 -9.01
C LEU A 356 18.60 7.01 -9.64
N PRO A 357 18.89 5.94 -8.88
CA PRO A 357 18.97 4.55 -9.36
C PRO A 357 17.59 3.93 -9.69
N ILE A 358 16.62 4.75 -10.12
CA ILE A 358 15.30 4.31 -10.61
C ILE A 358 15.47 3.19 -11.66
N TRP A 359 16.50 3.32 -12.50
CA TRP A 359 16.92 2.31 -13.47
C TRP A 359 17.23 0.95 -12.82
N HIS A 360 17.95 0.93 -11.70
CA HIS A 360 18.36 -0.29 -11.02
C HIS A 360 17.20 -0.99 -10.28
N ILE A 361 16.25 -0.24 -9.69
CA ILE A 361 15.06 -0.78 -9.02
C ILE A 361 14.24 -1.68 -9.96
N ILE A 362 13.98 -1.18 -11.16
CA ILE A 362 13.21 -1.89 -12.19
C ILE A 362 14.08 -2.97 -12.87
N ASN A 363 15.36 -2.67 -13.10
CA ASN A 363 16.26 -3.57 -13.82
C ASN A 363 16.69 -4.82 -13.04
N GLU A 364 16.41 -4.95 -11.74
CA GLU A 364 16.72 -6.19 -11.02
C GLU A 364 15.55 -6.80 -10.22
N GLY A 365 14.46 -6.06 -9.97
CA GLY A 365 13.22 -6.63 -9.38
C GLY A 365 12.61 -7.78 -10.19
N VAL A 366 12.87 -7.83 -11.50
CA VAL A 366 12.44 -8.93 -12.40
C VAL A 366 13.38 -10.15 -12.37
N TYR A 367 14.61 -10.01 -11.84
CA TYR A 367 15.58 -11.10 -11.75
C TYR A 367 15.12 -12.22 -10.80
N PHE A 368 14.22 -11.89 -9.86
CA PHE A 368 13.68 -12.84 -8.89
C PHE A 368 12.71 -13.88 -9.47
N ASP A 369 12.18 -13.66 -10.69
CA ASP A 369 11.23 -14.60 -11.32
C ASP A 369 11.90 -15.74 -12.10
N THR A 370 13.20 -15.65 -12.38
CA THR A 370 13.92 -16.68 -13.14
C THR A 370 14.67 -17.67 -12.24
N VAL A 371 15.09 -17.25 -11.04
CA VAL A 371 15.93 -18.09 -10.16
C VAL A 371 15.11 -19.09 -9.33
N LYS A 372 13.80 -18.91 -9.18
CA LYS A 372 12.98 -19.81 -8.34
C LYS A 372 12.45 -21.07 -9.04
N ARG A 373 12.76 -21.29 -10.32
CA ARG A 373 12.41 -22.53 -11.05
C ARG A 373 13.51 -23.60 -11.07
N ASN A 374 14.72 -23.32 -10.57
CA ASN A 374 15.85 -24.26 -10.60
C ASN A 374 16.41 -24.66 -9.22
N LEU A 375 15.64 -24.53 -8.13
CA LEU A 375 16.07 -24.98 -6.79
C LEU A 375 15.08 -25.94 -6.12
N VAL A 376 14.37 -26.73 -6.93
CA VAL A 376 13.80 -28.02 -6.50
C VAL A 376 14.20 -29.03 -7.57
N GLY A 377 15.43 -29.52 -7.43
CA GLY A 377 16.00 -30.68 -8.08
C GLY A 377 16.90 -31.35 -7.05
#